data_AF-B8MNY3-F1
#
_entry.id   AF-B8MNY3-F1
#
_cell.length_a   1.000
_cell.length_b   1.000
_cell.length_c   1.000
_cell.angle_alpha   90.00
_cell.angle_beta   90.00
_cell.angle_gamma   90.00
#
_symmetry.space_group_name_H-M   'P 1'
#
loop_
_entity.id
_entity.type
_entity.pdbx_description
1 polymer ?
#
loop_
_entity_poly.entity_id
_entity_poly.type
_entity_poly.pdbx_seq_one_letter_code
_entity_poly.pdbx_strand_id
1 'polypeptide(L)'
;MTRLSQSSIPPKLTGVIASKKYEQYIIEAPESPVKIAILDTGVDQTPPDIDACIEQIKRQHNCTNEKFPQPVDNYHKHGIFIAGLFLEYVHDAELYIAKISDGNPCSSGNIARAIDYAVDEWKVDIR
;
A
#
# COMPACT_ATOMS: atom_id res chain seq x y z
N MET A 1 -2.87 -16.88 39.92
CA MET A 1 -3.91 -16.22 39.10
C MET A 1 -3.42 -14.79 38.88
N THR A 2 -3.09 -14.30 37.69
CA THR A 2 -3.54 -14.60 36.33
C THR A 2 -2.44 -14.13 35.36
N ARG A 3 -2.04 -14.97 34.40
CA ARG A 3 -1.15 -14.58 33.28
C ARG A 3 -1.89 -13.57 32.41
N LEU A 4 -1.28 -12.42 32.15
CA LEU A 4 -1.72 -11.50 31.10
C LEU A 4 -1.47 -12.15 29.73
N SER A 5 -2.52 -12.15 28.91
CA SER A 5 -2.59 -12.74 27.59
C SER A 5 -1.56 -12.12 26.64
N GLN A 6 -0.69 -12.95 26.07
CA GLN A 6 0.03 -12.58 24.86
C GLN A 6 -1.00 -12.42 23.74
N SER A 7 -1.17 -11.20 23.22
CA SER A 7 -1.93 -10.97 22.00
C SER A 7 -1.18 -11.65 20.87
N SER A 8 -1.77 -12.72 20.34
CA SER A 8 -1.20 -13.51 19.25
C SER A 8 -1.10 -12.64 18.01
N ILE A 9 0.12 -12.26 17.66
CA ILE A 9 0.44 -11.76 16.32
C ILE A 9 0.06 -12.89 15.35
N PRO A 10 -0.79 -12.65 14.34
CA PRO A 10 -1.14 -13.71 13.39
C PRO A 10 0.16 -14.23 12.75
N PRO A 11 0.30 -15.56 12.56
CA PRO A 11 1.48 -16.11 11.93
C PRO A 11 1.64 -15.46 10.54
N LYS A 12 2.85 -14.96 10.25
CA LYS A 12 3.24 -14.61 8.88
C LYS A 12 2.84 -15.78 8.00
N LEU A 13 1.85 -15.58 7.12
CA LEU A 13 1.56 -16.53 6.06
C LEU A 13 2.87 -16.69 5.32
N THR A 14 3.40 -17.91 5.28
CA THR A 14 4.68 -18.19 4.66
C THR A 14 4.54 -17.92 3.16
N GLY A 15 5.06 -16.78 2.69
CA GLY A 15 4.89 -16.26 1.32
C GLY A 15 5.15 -17.27 0.19
N VAL A 16 5.92 -18.32 0.45
CA VAL A 16 6.16 -19.44 -0.48
C VAL A 16 4.89 -20.25 -0.82
N ILE A 17 3.93 -20.34 0.11
CA ILE A 17 2.68 -21.11 -0.09
C ILE A 17 1.64 -20.27 -0.85
N ALA A 18 1.65 -18.96 -0.63
CA ALA A 18 0.75 -18.01 -1.30
C ALA A 18 1.12 -17.87 -2.80
N SER A 19 2.40 -17.66 -3.15
CA SER A 19 2.80 -17.48 -4.56
C SER A 19 2.49 -18.71 -5.41
N LYS A 20 2.78 -19.92 -4.90
CA LYS A 20 2.47 -21.19 -5.60
C LYS A 20 0.98 -21.38 -5.89
N LYS A 21 0.10 -20.87 -5.02
CA LYS A 21 -1.35 -20.89 -5.25
C LYS A 21 -1.82 -19.75 -6.16
N TYR A 22 -1.07 -18.67 -6.28
CA TYR A 22 -1.36 -17.56 -7.17
C TYR A 22 -1.06 -17.93 -8.62
N GLU A 23 0.11 -18.53 -8.87
CA GLU A 23 0.57 -18.91 -10.21
C GLU A 23 -0.38 -19.90 -10.93
N GLN A 24 -1.03 -20.81 -10.19
CA GLN A 24 -1.98 -21.78 -10.76
C GLN A 24 -3.28 -21.16 -11.30
N TYR A 25 -3.59 -19.89 -10.99
CA TYR A 25 -4.79 -19.20 -11.45
C TYR A 25 -4.50 -18.10 -12.47
N ILE A 26 -3.23 -17.84 -12.79
CA ILE A 26 -2.86 -16.91 -13.86
C ILE A 26 -2.95 -17.68 -15.18
N ILE A 27 -4.07 -17.51 -15.87
CA ILE A 27 -4.33 -18.18 -17.15
C ILE A 27 -3.47 -17.53 -18.25
N GLU A 28 -3.34 -16.20 -18.22
CA GLU A 28 -2.45 -15.39 -19.06
C GLU A 28 -2.03 -14.14 -18.27
N ALA A 29 -0.78 -13.68 -18.44
CA ALA A 29 -0.33 -12.42 -17.86
C ALA A 29 -1.02 -11.25 -18.60
N PRO A 30 -1.50 -10.21 -17.88
CA PRO A 30 -2.17 -9.09 -18.52
C PRO A 30 -1.23 -8.32 -19.46
N GLU A 31 -1.75 -7.78 -20.57
CA GLU A 31 -0.96 -6.99 -21.54
C GLU A 31 -0.32 -5.75 -20.91
N SER A 32 -0.93 -5.23 -19.85
CA SER A 32 -0.40 -4.14 -19.03
C SER A 32 -0.63 -4.42 -17.55
N PRO A 33 0.30 -4.06 -16.67
CA PRO A 33 0.10 -4.12 -15.22
C PRO A 33 -1.18 -3.39 -14.78
N VAL A 34 -1.91 -3.99 -13.84
CA VAL A 34 -3.04 -3.32 -13.18
C VAL A 34 -2.50 -2.24 -12.26
N LYS A 35 -3.05 -1.04 -12.32
CA LYS A 35 -2.67 0.10 -11.48
C LYS A 35 -3.58 0.19 -10.27
N ILE A 36 -3.00 0.17 -9.08
CA ILE A 36 -3.74 0.18 -7.82
C ILE A 36 -3.29 1.38 -6.99
N ALA A 37 -4.25 2.23 -6.60
CA ALA A 37 -4.02 3.27 -5.60
C ALA A 37 -4.30 2.74 -4.18
N ILE A 38 -3.43 3.07 -3.23
CA ILE A 38 -3.65 2.88 -1.79
C ILE A 38 -3.83 4.26 -1.17
N LEU A 39 -5.03 4.54 -0.65
CA LEU A 39 -5.37 5.79 0.04
C LEU A 39 -5.29 5.58 1.56
N ASP A 40 -4.12 5.80 2.17
CA ASP A 40 -3.89 5.49 3.59
C ASP A 40 -2.91 6.49 4.25
N THR A 41 -2.19 6.12 5.30
CA THR A 41 -1.21 6.97 6.01
C THR A 41 0.09 7.18 5.26
N GLY A 42 0.22 6.65 4.04
CA GLY A 42 1.46 6.62 3.27
C GLY A 42 2.32 5.39 3.59
N VAL A 43 3.47 5.29 2.94
CA VAL A 43 4.43 4.20 3.11
C VAL A 43 5.81 4.81 3.35
N ASP A 44 6.47 4.37 4.42
CA ASP A 44 7.91 4.61 4.59
C ASP A 44 8.65 3.53 3.81
N GLN A 45 9.59 3.93 2.97
CA GLN A 45 10.36 3.05 2.09
C GLN A 45 11.67 2.57 2.73
N THR A 46 11.99 3.02 3.95
CA THR A 46 13.21 2.58 4.67
C THR A 46 13.21 1.13 5.18
N PRO A 47 12.08 0.45 5.47
CA PRO A 47 12.11 -0.95 5.88
C PRO A 47 12.60 -1.86 4.74
N PRO A 48 13.51 -2.84 4.99
CA PRO A 48 14.10 -3.69 3.95
C PRO A 48 13.09 -4.47 3.10
N ASP A 49 11.97 -4.87 3.71
CA ASP A 49 10.91 -5.64 3.06
C ASP A 49 10.14 -4.78 2.02
N ILE A 50 10.16 -3.44 2.14
CA ILE A 50 9.58 -2.51 1.17
C ILE A 50 10.62 -2.15 0.09
N ASP A 51 11.89 -1.98 0.47
CA ASP A 51 13.00 -1.69 -0.44
C ASP A 51 13.16 -2.79 -1.51
N ALA A 52 12.98 -4.05 -1.13
CA ALA A 52 13.06 -5.18 -2.06
C ALA A 52 12.01 -5.17 -3.18
N CYS A 53 10.88 -4.47 -2.99
CA CYS A 53 9.79 -4.38 -3.97
C CYS A 53 9.49 -2.92 -4.36
N ILE A 54 10.46 -2.02 -4.14
CA ILE A 54 10.31 -0.58 -4.35
C ILE A 54 9.92 -0.23 -5.78
N GLU A 55 10.39 -1.02 -6.75
CA GLU A 55 10.11 -0.82 -8.18
C GLU A 55 8.62 -0.98 -8.51
N GLN A 56 7.86 -1.68 -7.66
CA GLN A 56 6.42 -1.84 -7.81
C GLN A 56 5.65 -0.56 -7.41
N ILE A 57 6.22 0.25 -6.51
CA ILE A 57 5.66 1.54 -6.10
C ILE A 57 6.08 2.61 -7.13
N LYS A 58 5.18 2.97 -8.03
CA LYS A 58 5.48 3.88 -9.15
C LYS A 58 5.48 5.34 -8.75
N ARG A 59 4.52 5.75 -7.92
CA ARG A 59 4.38 7.15 -7.47
C ARG A 59 3.79 7.24 -6.08
N GLN A 60 4.10 8.35 -5.42
CA GLN A 60 3.48 8.71 -4.14
C GLN A 60 3.00 10.16 -4.20
N HIS A 61 1.95 10.46 -3.44
CA HIS A 61 1.43 11.82 -3.31
C HIS A 61 0.91 12.08 -1.90
N ASN A 62 1.29 13.22 -1.32
CA ASN A 62 0.86 13.64 0.00
C ASN A 62 -0.33 14.61 -0.08
N CYS A 63 -1.52 14.11 0.25
CA CYS A 63 -2.73 14.92 0.33
C CYS A 63 -2.87 15.68 1.66
N THR A 64 -2.07 15.36 2.69
CA THR A 64 -2.14 16.07 3.99
C THR A 64 -1.39 17.40 3.97
N ASN A 65 -0.44 17.58 3.05
CA ASN A 65 0.35 18.79 2.96
C ASN A 65 0.79 19.11 1.52
N GLU A 66 0.09 20.03 0.87
CA GLU A 66 0.38 20.45 -0.51
C GLU A 66 1.76 21.10 -0.69
N LYS A 67 2.32 21.68 0.38
CA LYS A 67 3.66 22.28 0.32
C LYS A 67 4.76 21.22 0.24
N PHE A 68 4.45 19.99 0.65
CA PHE A 68 5.38 18.86 0.65
C PHE A 68 4.66 17.64 0.05
N PRO A 69 4.48 17.62 -1.28
CA PRO A 69 3.70 16.59 -1.98
C PRO A 69 4.42 15.24 -2.07
N GLN A 70 5.72 15.21 -1.82
CA GLN A 70 6.51 13.98 -1.67
C GLN A 70 6.39 13.46 -0.23
N PRO A 71 6.48 12.14 0.02
CA PRO A 71 6.29 11.59 1.36
C PRO A 71 7.34 12.18 2.30
N VAL A 72 6.87 12.92 3.30
CA VAL A 72 7.65 13.31 4.45
C VAL A 72 7.31 12.29 5.52
N ASP A 73 8.23 11.35 5.75
CA ASP A 73 8.31 10.37 6.83
C ASP A 73 6.97 9.87 7.41
N ASN A 74 6.64 8.62 7.12
CA ASN A 74 5.46 7.99 7.70
C ASN A 74 5.76 7.40 9.09
N TYR A 75 5.28 8.07 10.14
CA TYR A 75 5.35 7.55 11.51
C TYR A 75 4.29 6.47 11.85
N HIS A 76 3.36 6.17 10.95
CA HIS A 76 2.22 5.27 11.19
C HIS A 76 2.28 3.98 10.37
N LYS A 77 2.17 2.83 11.03
CA LYS A 77 2.36 1.51 10.41
C LYS A 77 1.21 1.01 9.52
N HIS A 78 0.07 1.72 9.46
CA HIS A 78 -1.13 1.27 8.74
C HIS A 78 -0.89 1.14 7.23
N GLY A 79 -0.47 2.22 6.56
CA GLY A 79 -0.21 2.17 5.12
C GLY A 79 0.95 1.25 4.74
N ILE A 80 1.97 1.09 5.60
CA ILE A 80 3.06 0.11 5.40
C ILE A 80 2.53 -1.32 5.42
N PHE A 81 1.61 -1.65 6.34
CA PHE A 81 1.01 -2.98 6.42
C PHE A 81 0.18 -3.30 5.19
N ILE A 82 -0.65 -2.36 4.72
CA ILE A 82 -1.46 -2.54 3.52
C ILE A 82 -0.56 -2.68 2.28
N ALA A 83 0.41 -1.78 2.09
CA ALA A 83 1.33 -1.88 0.97
C ALA A 83 2.11 -3.20 0.99
N GLY A 84 2.61 -3.64 2.15
CA GLY A 84 3.28 -4.93 2.29
C GLY A 84 2.42 -6.12 1.86
N LEU A 85 1.12 -6.09 2.17
CA LEU A 85 0.18 -7.11 1.69
C LEU A 85 0.07 -7.10 0.16
N PHE A 86 -0.01 -5.94 -0.49
CA PHE A 86 -0.05 -5.88 -1.94
C PHE A 86 1.26 -6.33 -2.59
N LEU A 87 2.41 -5.95 -2.02
CA LEU A 87 3.72 -6.36 -2.50
C LEU A 87 3.93 -7.89 -2.36
N GLU A 88 3.31 -8.52 -1.36
CA GLU A 88 3.40 -9.98 -1.15
C GLU A 88 2.49 -10.79 -2.10
N TYR A 89 1.35 -10.24 -2.51
CA TYR A 89 0.33 -11.02 -3.23
C TYR A 89 0.09 -10.59 -4.68
N VAL A 90 0.42 -9.36 -5.05
CA VAL A 90 0.03 -8.78 -6.34
C VAL A 90 1.26 -8.31 -7.11
N HIS A 91 2.22 -9.20 -7.34
CA HIS A 91 3.54 -8.86 -7.89
C HIS A 91 3.50 -8.18 -9.29
N ASP A 92 2.46 -8.45 -10.08
CA ASP A 92 2.34 -7.94 -11.45
C ASP A 92 1.54 -6.62 -11.56
N ALA A 93 1.23 -5.98 -10.42
CA ALA A 93 0.53 -4.68 -10.37
C ALA A 93 1.47 -3.51 -10.14
N GLU A 94 1.08 -2.32 -10.58
CA GLU A 94 1.72 -1.05 -10.22
C GLU A 94 1.01 -0.43 -9.02
N LEU A 95 1.76 -0.10 -7.98
CA LEU A 95 1.22 0.54 -6.77
C LEU A 95 1.45 2.05 -6.77
N TYR A 96 0.42 2.78 -6.38
CA TYR A 96 0.42 4.23 -6.25
C TYR A 96 -0.05 4.59 -4.83
N ILE A 97 0.72 5.37 -4.10
CA ILE A 97 0.44 5.62 -2.68
C ILE A 97 -0.03 7.06 -2.49
N ALA A 98 -1.29 7.26 -2.12
CA ALA A 98 -1.79 8.56 -1.68
C ALA A 98 -1.88 8.60 -0.15
N LYS A 99 -1.11 9.49 0.46
CA LYS A 99 -1.16 9.76 1.90
C LYS A 99 -2.30 10.72 2.20
N ILE A 100 -3.33 10.25 2.87
CA ILE A 100 -4.54 11.03 3.20
C ILE A 100 -4.63 11.40 4.69
N SER A 101 -3.84 10.74 5.54
CA SER A 101 -3.80 10.99 6.98
C SER A 101 -2.41 10.80 7.59
N ASP A 102 -2.19 11.44 8.74
CA ASP A 102 -1.05 11.27 9.64
C ASP A 102 -1.43 10.42 10.87
N GLY A 103 -2.35 9.46 10.72
CA GLY A 103 -2.79 8.57 11.80
C GLY A 103 -4.00 9.05 12.60
N ASN A 104 -4.55 10.21 12.26
CA ASN A 104 -5.77 10.76 12.83
C ASN A 104 -6.98 10.52 11.88
N PRO A 105 -8.22 10.73 12.32
CA PRO A 105 -9.37 10.72 11.42
C PRO A 105 -9.13 11.63 10.21
N CYS A 106 -9.25 11.06 9.02
CA CYS A 106 -8.98 11.74 7.76
C CYS A 106 -10.06 12.79 7.47
N SER A 107 -9.67 13.94 6.90
CA SER A 107 -10.64 14.91 6.42
C SER A 107 -11.28 14.41 5.12
N SER A 108 -12.58 14.66 4.94
CA SER A 108 -13.27 14.33 3.68
C SER A 108 -12.65 15.01 2.46
N GLY A 109 -12.08 16.21 2.64
CA GLY A 109 -11.37 16.93 1.59
C GLY A 109 -10.08 16.23 1.12
N ASN A 110 -9.32 15.62 2.03
CA ASN A 110 -8.13 14.85 1.66
C ASN A 110 -8.52 13.57 0.91
N ILE A 111 -9.60 12.89 1.34
CA ILE A 111 -10.12 11.70 0.65
C ILE A 111 -10.56 12.05 -0.77
N ALA A 112 -11.37 13.11 -0.93
CA ALA A 112 -11.87 13.55 -2.23
C ALA A 112 -10.72 13.88 -3.18
N ARG A 113 -9.73 14.66 -2.73
CA ARG A 113 -8.53 14.96 -3.52
C ARG A 113 -7.73 13.73 -3.91
N ALA A 114 -7.57 12.77 -3.00
CA ALA A 114 -6.82 11.56 -3.31
C ALA A 114 -7.54 10.69 -4.33
N ILE A 115 -8.87 10.64 -4.23
CA ILE A 115 -9.77 10.04 -5.23
C ILE A 115 -9.58 10.69 -6.60
N ASP A 116 -9.63 12.02 -6.67
CA ASP A 116 -9.50 12.77 -7.92
C ASP A 116 -8.10 12.56 -8.52
N TYR A 117 -7.04 12.64 -7.70
CA TYR A 117 -5.66 12.41 -8.13
C TYR A 117 -5.44 10.99 -8.66
N ALA A 118 -6.02 9.99 -8.00
CA ALA A 118 -5.93 8.60 -8.45
C ALA A 118 -6.59 8.38 -9.82
N VAL A 119 -7.72 9.05 -10.07
CA VAL A 119 -8.48 8.92 -11.32
C VAL A 119 -7.88 9.76 -12.45
N ASP A 120 -7.65 11.05 -12.21
CA ASP A 120 -7.33 12.00 -13.26
C ASP A 120 -5.84 11.99 -13.61
N GLU A 121 -4.96 11.89 -12.61
CA GLU A 121 -3.51 11.99 -12.77
C GLU A 121 -2.84 10.62 -12.93
N TRP A 122 -3.16 9.67 -12.04
CA TRP A 122 -2.57 8.34 -12.08
C TRP A 122 -3.29 7.38 -13.02
N LYS A 123 -4.59 7.61 -13.25
CA LYS A 123 -5.45 6.76 -14.08
C LYS A 123 -5.38 5.30 -13.61
N VAL A 124 -5.58 5.12 -12.30
CA VAL A 124 -5.56 3.79 -11.70
C VAL A 124 -6.82 3.00 -12.06
N ASP A 125 -6.70 1.67 -12.04
CA ASP A 125 -7.82 0.77 -12.30
C ASP A 125 -8.63 0.49 -11.01
N ILE A 126 -7.95 0.49 -9.85
CA ILE A 126 -8.51 0.20 -8.53
C ILE A 126 -7.99 1.22 -7.51
N ARG A 127 -8.84 1.60 -6.54
CA ARG A 127 -8.51 2.53 -5.43
C ARG A 127 -9.20 2.13 -4.13
#